data_AF-A0A7J9XJN1-F1
#
_entry.id   AF-A0A7J9XJN1-F1
#
_cell.length_a   1.000
_cell.length_b   1.000
_cell.length_c   1.000
_cell.angle_alpha   90.00
_cell.angle_beta   90.00
_cell.angle_gamma   90.00
#
_symmetry.space_group_name_H-M   'P 1'
#
loop_
_entity.id
_entity.type
_entity.pdbx_description
1 polymer ?
#
loop_
_entity_poly.entity_id
_entity_poly.type
_entity_poly.pdbx_seq_one_letter_code
_entity_poly.pdbx_strand_id
1 'polypeptide(L)'
;MYDSYDVVVVGGGPAGCPAAIQAAKLGARTLLVEKNGALGGTTTVAGVALPGLFHAWGVQVIGGIGWDVVRRSAAVAGVALPDFSRWDLPHYRLQVPVVPAIYAALLDQAVTEAGVVLRLHTMLAGVERRGDRWTVTVCGKEGLRTVTAGALVDATGDADVVALAGGDRITHPQRQPGTVMVRFGGYSSAALDHEALEEAHADAVARGELHHAELAHKSVREFLRTGGANAIHVVGVDGGTSESRTAAELAGRRTVLRIY
;
A
#
# COMPACT_ATOMS: atom_id res chain seq x y z
N MET A 1 7.10 -0.02 -26.35
CA MET A 1 7.97 0.56 -25.30
C MET A 1 8.95 1.43 -26.05
N TYR A 2 9.15 2.66 -25.61
CA TYR A 2 10.19 3.50 -26.20
C TYR A 2 11.53 3.16 -25.51
N ASP A 3 12.64 3.40 -26.19
CA ASP A 3 13.97 3.27 -25.56
C ASP A 3 14.30 4.49 -24.66
N SER A 4 13.52 5.57 -24.79
CA SER A 4 13.73 6.84 -24.10
C SER A 4 12.41 7.47 -23.66
N TYR A 5 12.39 7.91 -22.40
CA TYR A 5 11.28 8.55 -21.71
C TYR A 5 11.71 9.90 -21.13
N ASP A 6 10.76 10.79 -20.91
CA ASP A 6 11.03 12.05 -20.23
C ASP A 6 11.00 11.83 -18.70
N VAL A 7 10.04 11.01 -18.24
CA VAL A 7 9.89 10.61 -16.83
C VAL A 7 9.71 9.09 -16.73
N VAL A 8 10.46 8.45 -15.83
CA VAL A 8 10.19 7.06 -15.40
C VAL A 8 9.76 7.09 -13.94
N VAL A 9 8.59 6.55 -13.65
CA VAL A 9 8.04 6.37 -12.30
C VAL A 9 8.15 4.90 -11.93
N VAL A 10 8.73 4.61 -10.76
CA VAL A 10 8.88 3.25 -10.25
C VAL A 10 8.00 3.07 -9.02
N GLY A 11 7.00 2.20 -9.14
CA GLY A 11 5.98 1.92 -8.12
C GLY A 11 4.64 2.54 -8.47
N GLY A 12 3.63 1.70 -8.66
CA GLY A 12 2.24 2.02 -9.01
C GLY A 12 1.34 2.22 -7.79
N GLY A 13 1.89 2.67 -6.66
CA GLY A 13 1.15 2.93 -5.43
C GLY A 13 0.42 4.27 -5.40
N PRO A 14 -0.08 4.67 -4.21
CA PRO A 14 -0.77 5.94 -4.00
C PRO A 14 0.03 7.19 -4.38
N ALA A 15 1.36 7.14 -4.34
CA ALA A 15 2.23 8.23 -4.78
C ALA A 15 2.53 8.17 -6.29
N GLY A 16 2.82 6.97 -6.82
CA GLY A 16 3.32 6.83 -8.18
C GLY A 16 2.25 6.94 -9.26
N CYS A 17 1.02 6.47 -9.02
CA CYS A 17 -0.06 6.64 -9.99
C CYS A 17 -0.37 8.14 -10.24
N PRO A 18 -0.62 8.97 -9.21
CA PRO A 18 -0.79 10.41 -9.41
C PRO A 18 0.42 11.09 -10.07
N ALA A 19 1.64 10.72 -9.69
CA ALA A 19 2.85 11.29 -10.28
C ALA A 19 2.95 10.98 -11.78
N ALA A 20 2.73 9.72 -12.18
CA ALA A 20 2.78 9.30 -13.58
C ALA A 20 1.68 9.99 -14.41
N ILE A 21 0.45 10.01 -13.90
CA ILE A 21 -0.68 10.69 -14.55
C ILE A 21 -0.39 12.18 -14.72
N GLN A 22 0.12 12.84 -13.68
CA GLN A 22 0.43 14.27 -13.74
C GLN A 22 1.54 14.57 -14.74
N ALA A 23 2.62 13.77 -14.75
CA ALA A 23 3.70 13.93 -15.71
C ALA A 23 3.20 13.81 -17.16
N ALA A 24 2.38 12.79 -17.45
CA ALA A 24 1.82 12.58 -18.77
C ALA A 24 0.84 13.69 -19.19
N LYS A 25 -0.01 14.18 -18.26
CA LYS A 25 -0.89 15.35 -18.51
C LYS A 25 -0.13 16.64 -18.84
N LEU A 26 1.11 16.76 -18.36
CA LEU A 26 2.01 17.87 -18.69
C LEU A 26 2.79 17.64 -20.00
N GLY A 27 2.49 16.57 -20.74
CA GLY A 27 3.07 16.26 -22.04
C GLY A 27 4.34 15.40 -21.98
N ALA A 28 4.77 14.93 -20.80
CA ALA A 28 5.95 14.09 -20.70
C ALA A 28 5.67 12.65 -21.18
N ARG A 29 6.55 12.09 -22.01
CA ARG A 29 6.53 10.66 -22.31
C ARG A 29 6.90 9.90 -21.04
N THR A 30 5.89 9.28 -20.43
CA THR A 30 5.99 8.73 -19.09
C THR A 30 5.91 7.21 -19.11
N LEU A 31 6.86 6.55 -18.44
CA LEU A 31 6.81 5.12 -18.13
C LEU A 31 6.46 4.96 -16.66
N LEU A 32 5.48 4.10 -16.35
CA LEU A 32 5.21 3.63 -14.98
C LEU A 32 5.49 2.13 -14.92
N VAL A 33 6.40 1.72 -14.04
CA VAL A 33 6.68 0.30 -13.76
C VAL A 33 6.19 -0.09 -12.36
N GLU A 34 5.59 -1.26 -12.23
CA GLU A 34 5.06 -1.80 -10.98
C GLU A 34 5.43 -3.29 -10.88
N LYS A 35 6.00 -3.70 -9.74
CA LYS A 35 6.44 -5.08 -9.51
C LYS A 35 5.28 -6.06 -9.38
N ASN A 36 4.14 -5.58 -8.90
CA ASN A 36 2.92 -6.36 -8.73
C ASN A 36 2.08 -6.45 -10.01
N GLY A 37 1.04 -7.28 -9.97
CA GLY A 37 0.07 -7.43 -11.06
C GLY A 37 -1.09 -6.43 -11.04
N ALA A 38 -1.05 -5.41 -10.18
CA ALA A 38 -2.11 -4.41 -10.05
C ALA A 38 -1.56 -3.09 -9.52
N LEU A 39 -2.22 -1.98 -9.88
CA LEU A 39 -1.98 -0.65 -9.34
C LEU A 39 -2.68 -0.43 -7.99
N GLY A 40 -2.24 0.59 -7.26
CA GLY A 40 -2.82 1.05 -5.98
C GLY A 40 -2.04 0.63 -4.74
N GLY A 41 -0.94 -0.11 -4.89
CA GLY A 41 0.00 -0.42 -3.81
C GLY A 41 -0.69 -1.03 -2.60
N THR A 42 -0.47 -0.47 -1.41
CA THR A 42 -1.05 -0.98 -0.16
C THR A 42 -2.59 -0.98 -0.16
N THR A 43 -3.23 -0.02 -0.83
CA THR A 43 -4.69 0.07 -0.91
C THR A 43 -5.30 -1.14 -1.63
N THR A 44 -4.67 -1.57 -2.72
CA THR A 44 -5.14 -2.68 -3.56
C THR A 44 -4.50 -4.00 -3.17
N VAL A 45 -3.17 -4.08 -3.27
CA VAL A 45 -2.40 -5.33 -3.20
C VAL A 45 -2.28 -5.82 -1.76
N ALA A 46 -2.02 -4.91 -0.82
CA ALA A 46 -1.97 -5.30 0.60
C ALA A 46 -3.36 -5.37 1.24
N GLY A 47 -4.39 -4.77 0.62
CA GLY A 47 -5.78 -4.82 1.10
C GLY A 47 -6.17 -3.75 2.12
N VAL A 48 -5.35 -2.70 2.32
CA VAL A 48 -5.67 -1.56 3.19
C VAL A 48 -6.63 -0.61 2.48
N ALA A 49 -7.85 -1.09 2.23
CA ALA A 49 -8.83 -0.49 1.31
C ALA A 49 -9.60 0.71 1.90
N LEU A 50 -8.93 1.52 2.73
CA LEU A 50 -9.50 2.66 3.45
C LEU A 50 -8.60 3.90 3.25
N PRO A 51 -8.34 4.35 2.00
CA PRO A 51 -7.48 5.48 1.74
C PRO A 51 -7.96 6.75 2.46
N GLY A 52 -7.00 7.50 3.00
CA GLY A 52 -7.25 8.75 3.72
C GLY A 52 -6.06 9.16 4.59
N LEU A 53 -6.13 10.31 5.23
CA LEU A 53 -7.24 11.26 5.22
C LEU A 53 -7.13 12.24 4.04
N PHE A 54 -8.26 12.50 3.37
CA PHE A 54 -8.35 13.57 2.35
C PHE A 54 -8.82 14.91 2.94
N HIS A 55 -9.45 14.86 4.12
CA HIS A 55 -9.92 16.01 4.88
C HIS A 55 -9.36 15.96 6.30
N ALA A 56 -9.00 17.11 6.84
CA ALA A 56 -8.56 17.27 8.24
C ALA A 56 -9.19 18.55 8.80
N TRP A 57 -9.68 18.47 10.05
CA TRP A 57 -10.32 19.61 10.74
C TRP A 57 -11.43 20.31 9.93
N GLY A 58 -12.24 19.51 9.21
CA GLY A 58 -13.35 20.02 8.39
C GLY A 58 -12.96 20.60 7.03
N VAL A 59 -11.68 20.55 6.66
CA VAL A 59 -11.16 21.13 5.41
C VAL A 59 -10.54 20.05 4.53
N GLN A 60 -10.73 20.16 3.21
CA GLN A 60 -10.04 19.29 2.26
C GLN A 60 -8.56 19.66 2.18
N VAL A 61 -7.69 18.72 2.57
CA VAL A 61 -6.22 18.93 2.59
C VAL A 61 -5.50 18.19 1.46
N ILE A 62 -6.13 17.15 0.89
CA ILE A 62 -5.61 16.42 -0.27
C ILE A 62 -6.69 16.39 -1.35
N GLY A 63 -6.34 16.89 -2.54
CA GLY A 63 -7.19 16.93 -3.74
C GLY A 63 -6.53 16.29 -4.96
N GLY A 64 -6.94 16.73 -6.15
CA GLY A 64 -6.35 16.31 -7.41
C GLY A 64 -6.52 14.82 -7.72
N ILE A 65 -5.58 14.27 -8.49
CA ILE A 65 -5.68 12.92 -9.08
C ILE A 65 -5.94 11.83 -8.02
N GLY A 66 -5.26 11.89 -6.87
CA GLY A 66 -5.45 10.91 -5.80
C GLY A 66 -6.88 10.93 -5.23
N TRP A 67 -7.41 12.11 -4.96
CA TRP A 67 -8.79 12.27 -4.50
C TRP A 67 -9.81 11.87 -5.58
N ASP A 68 -9.59 12.27 -6.83
CA ASP A 68 -10.50 12.02 -7.94
C ASP A 68 -10.74 10.52 -8.15
N VAL A 69 -9.68 9.70 -8.11
CA VAL A 69 -9.80 8.25 -8.27
C VAL A 69 -10.52 7.62 -7.08
N VAL A 70 -10.22 8.04 -5.84
CA VAL A 70 -10.91 7.52 -4.65
C VAL A 70 -12.40 7.88 -4.68
N ARG A 71 -12.74 9.13 -4.98
CA ARG A 71 -14.14 9.59 -5.10
C ARG A 71 -14.89 8.84 -6.20
N ARG A 72 -14.26 8.64 -7.37
CA ARG A 72 -14.84 7.82 -8.46
C ARG A 72 -15.04 6.38 -8.03
N SER A 73 -14.08 5.78 -7.33
CA SER A 73 -14.19 4.41 -6.83
C SER A 73 -15.33 4.25 -5.85
N ALA A 74 -15.52 5.20 -4.94
CA ALA A 74 -16.65 5.20 -4.02
C ALA A 74 -17.98 5.31 -4.78
N ALA A 75 -18.08 6.23 -5.75
CA ALA A 75 -19.28 6.40 -6.56
C ALA A 75 -19.65 5.14 -7.37
N VAL A 76 -18.69 4.50 -8.04
CA VAL A 76 -18.91 3.27 -8.81
C VAL A 76 -19.30 2.10 -7.91
N ALA A 77 -18.71 2.01 -6.72
CA ALA A 77 -19.00 0.94 -5.76
C ALA A 77 -20.27 1.20 -4.92
N GLY A 78 -20.95 2.33 -5.09
CA GLY A 78 -22.10 2.72 -4.25
C GLY A 78 -21.72 2.98 -2.79
N VAL A 79 -20.47 3.31 -2.50
CA VAL A 79 -19.99 3.62 -1.16
C VAL A 79 -20.25 5.10 -0.87
N ALA A 80 -20.99 5.37 0.21
CA ALA A 80 -21.20 6.73 0.69
C ALA A 80 -19.90 7.34 1.21
N LEU A 81 -19.64 8.60 0.85
CA LEU A 81 -18.53 9.35 1.43
C LEU A 81 -18.84 9.71 2.90
N PRO A 82 -17.83 9.74 3.78
CA PRO A 82 -17.99 10.28 5.13
C PRO A 82 -18.47 11.72 5.12
N ASP A 83 -19.21 12.12 6.16
CA ASP A 83 -19.45 13.53 6.45
C ASP A 83 -18.17 14.17 6.98
N PHE A 84 -17.39 14.78 6.09
CA PHE A 84 -16.10 15.40 6.43
C PHE A 84 -16.23 16.64 7.33
N SER A 85 -17.44 17.17 7.55
CA SER A 85 -17.67 18.24 8.54
C SER A 85 -17.59 17.73 9.98
N ARG A 86 -17.75 16.42 10.19
CA ARG A 86 -17.70 15.74 11.48
C ARG A 86 -16.28 15.40 11.91
N TRP A 87 -15.42 16.42 11.98
CA TRP A 87 -14.04 16.28 12.43
C TRP A 87 -13.91 16.00 13.93
N ASP A 88 -15.03 16.03 14.67
CA ASP A 88 -15.16 15.51 16.04
C ASP A 88 -15.07 13.97 16.13
N LEU A 89 -15.25 13.27 15.00
CA LEU A 89 -15.18 11.83 14.96
C LEU A 89 -13.73 11.32 14.92
N PRO A 90 -13.48 10.09 15.41
CA PRO A 90 -12.20 9.44 15.21
C PRO A 90 -11.82 9.37 13.72
N HIS A 91 -10.55 9.65 13.41
CA HIS A 91 -10.08 9.80 12.04
C HIS A 91 -10.38 8.59 11.12
N TYR A 92 -10.39 7.37 11.65
CA TYR A 92 -10.71 6.17 10.85
C TYR A 92 -12.14 6.19 10.30
N ARG A 93 -13.06 6.97 10.88
CA ARG A 93 -14.43 7.18 10.34
C ARG A 93 -14.46 8.20 9.20
N LEU A 94 -13.36 8.90 8.95
CA LEU A 94 -13.19 9.90 7.89
C LEU A 94 -12.32 9.39 6.73
N GLN A 95 -11.90 8.12 6.77
CA GLN A 95 -11.31 7.41 5.64
C GLN A 95 -12.40 7.02 4.65
N VAL A 96 -12.06 6.84 3.37
CA VAL A 96 -13.02 6.47 2.32
C VAL A 96 -12.83 5.00 1.97
N PRO A 97 -13.76 4.10 2.35
CA PRO A 97 -13.69 2.71 1.94
C PRO A 97 -13.76 2.60 0.40
N VAL A 98 -12.92 1.74 -0.15
CA VAL A 98 -12.94 1.40 -1.57
C VAL A 98 -13.03 -0.12 -1.75
N VAL A 99 -13.56 -0.55 -2.88
CA VAL A 99 -13.46 -1.95 -3.31
C VAL A 99 -12.14 -2.09 -4.08
N PRO A 100 -11.14 -2.86 -3.58
CA PRO A 100 -9.80 -2.92 -4.18
C PRO A 100 -9.79 -3.17 -5.69
N ALA A 101 -10.60 -4.11 -6.17
CA ALA A 101 -10.68 -4.43 -7.59
C ALA A 101 -11.24 -3.26 -8.44
N ILE A 102 -12.24 -2.52 -7.93
CA ILE A 102 -12.80 -1.34 -8.60
C ILE A 102 -11.78 -0.20 -8.59
N TYR A 103 -11.10 0.01 -7.46
CA TYR A 103 -10.08 1.03 -7.33
C TYR A 103 -8.90 0.78 -8.29
N ALA A 104 -8.43 -0.47 -8.39
CA ALA A 104 -7.39 -0.87 -9.34
C ALA A 104 -7.82 -0.64 -10.80
N ALA A 105 -9.03 -1.07 -11.17
CA ALA A 105 -9.54 -0.87 -12.53
C ALA A 105 -9.65 0.62 -12.90
N LEU A 106 -10.04 1.48 -11.96
CA LEU A 106 -10.09 2.92 -12.18
C LEU A 106 -8.71 3.56 -12.26
N LEU A 107 -7.71 3.03 -11.54
CA LEU A 107 -6.32 3.43 -11.71
C LEU A 107 -5.78 3.03 -13.08
N ASP A 108 -6.04 1.80 -13.53
CA ASP A 108 -5.65 1.32 -14.86
C ASP A 108 -6.22 2.25 -15.94
N GLN A 109 -7.51 2.59 -15.84
CA GLN A 109 -8.17 3.53 -16.73
C GLN A 109 -7.50 4.92 -16.66
N ALA A 110 -7.33 5.50 -15.47
CA ALA A 110 -6.78 6.84 -15.32
C ALA A 110 -5.33 6.96 -15.82
N VAL A 111 -4.51 5.93 -15.60
CA VAL A 111 -3.11 5.87 -16.06
C VAL A 111 -3.06 5.74 -17.59
N THR A 112 -3.85 4.82 -18.16
CA THR A 112 -3.82 4.58 -19.60
C THR A 112 -4.44 5.72 -20.42
N GLU A 113 -5.55 6.30 -19.97
CA GLU A 113 -6.18 7.47 -20.59
C GLU A 113 -5.26 8.70 -20.56
N ALA A 114 -4.39 8.82 -19.55
CA ALA A 114 -3.41 9.90 -19.49
C ALA A 114 -2.25 9.72 -20.50
N GLY A 115 -2.16 8.58 -21.18
CA GLY A 115 -1.07 8.29 -22.12
C GLY A 115 0.20 7.74 -21.47
N VAL A 116 0.13 7.31 -20.19
CA VAL A 116 1.26 6.67 -19.52
C VAL A 116 1.50 5.29 -20.11
N VAL A 117 2.76 4.97 -20.44
CA VAL A 117 3.15 3.59 -20.76
C VAL A 117 3.23 2.80 -19.47
N LEU A 118 2.26 1.94 -19.20
CA LEU A 118 2.21 1.10 -18.00
C LEU A 118 2.91 -0.25 -18.21
N ARG A 119 3.68 -0.70 -17.20
CA ARG A 119 4.29 -2.04 -17.14
C ARG A 119 4.12 -2.64 -15.75
N LEU A 120 3.14 -3.52 -15.61
CA LEU A 120 2.97 -4.39 -14.44
C LEU A 120 3.97 -5.55 -14.48
N HIS A 121 4.12 -6.28 -13.36
CA HIS A 121 5.08 -7.37 -13.23
C HIS A 121 6.52 -7.00 -13.67
N THR A 122 6.93 -5.77 -13.38
CA THR A 122 8.20 -5.22 -13.81
C THR A 122 8.94 -4.67 -12.61
N MET A 123 10.04 -5.33 -12.24
CA MET A 123 10.85 -4.98 -11.08
C MET A 123 12.02 -4.08 -11.50
N LEU A 124 12.38 -3.12 -10.66
CA LEU A 124 13.61 -2.34 -10.83
C LEU A 124 14.82 -3.24 -10.57
N ALA A 125 15.82 -3.17 -11.45
CA ALA A 125 17.05 -3.94 -11.34
C ALA A 125 18.31 -3.06 -11.21
N GLY A 126 18.30 -1.86 -11.76
CA GLY A 126 19.46 -0.96 -11.68
C GLY A 126 19.13 0.47 -12.10
N VAL A 127 19.89 1.41 -11.57
CA VAL A 127 19.79 2.84 -11.89
C VAL A 127 21.20 3.41 -11.99
N GLU A 128 21.50 4.05 -13.13
CA GLU A 128 22.79 4.71 -13.36
C GLU A 128 22.57 6.10 -13.93
N ARG A 129 23.37 7.08 -13.50
CA ARG A 129 23.42 8.39 -14.14
C ARG A 129 24.44 8.36 -15.28
N ARG A 130 24.02 8.71 -16.49
CA ARG A 130 24.90 8.83 -17.67
C ARG A 130 24.72 10.21 -18.30
N GLY A 131 25.64 11.12 -17.99
CA GLY A 131 25.54 12.52 -18.41
C GLY A 131 24.33 13.23 -17.82
N ASP A 132 23.49 13.79 -18.70
CA ASP A 132 22.26 14.51 -18.34
C ASP A 132 21.02 13.61 -18.22
N ARG A 133 21.17 12.30 -18.44
CA ARG A 133 20.06 11.33 -18.39
C ARG A 133 20.34 10.20 -17.42
N TRP A 134 19.27 9.50 -17.06
CA TRP A 134 19.29 8.28 -16.28
C TRP A 134 19.18 7.07 -17.21
N THR A 135 19.87 6.01 -16.86
CA THR A 135 19.71 4.67 -17.41
C THR A 135 19.05 3.82 -16.34
N VAL A 136 17.90 3.24 -16.67
CA VAL A 136 17.10 2.41 -15.74
C VAL A 136 17.02 1.01 -16.31
N THR A 137 17.51 0.04 -15.56
CA THR A 137 17.37 -1.37 -15.89
C THR A 137 16.20 -1.94 -15.11
N VAL A 138 15.30 -2.62 -15.81
CA VAL A 138 14.13 -3.29 -15.26
C VAL A 138 14.12 -4.76 -15.67
N CYS A 139 13.54 -5.59 -14.83
CA CYS A 139 13.31 -7.01 -15.09
C CYS A 139 11.81 -7.23 -15.30
N GLY A 140 11.43 -7.53 -16.54
CA GLY A 140 10.08 -7.96 -16.90
C GLY A 140 10.01 -9.47 -17.12
N LYS A 141 8.87 -9.95 -17.63
CA LYS A 141 8.70 -11.38 -17.98
C LYS A 141 9.67 -11.84 -19.07
N GLU A 142 10.13 -10.92 -19.92
CA GLU A 142 11.05 -11.19 -21.01
C GLU A 142 12.53 -11.05 -20.58
N GLY A 143 12.81 -10.84 -19.29
CA GLY A 143 14.14 -10.63 -18.76
C GLY A 143 14.51 -9.15 -18.60
N LEU A 144 15.82 -8.88 -18.59
CA LEU A 144 16.35 -7.54 -18.36
C LEU A 144 16.18 -6.66 -19.59
N ARG A 145 15.71 -5.44 -19.35
CA ARG A 145 15.63 -4.37 -20.35
C ARG A 145 16.13 -3.07 -19.75
N THR A 146 16.72 -2.24 -20.59
CA THR A 146 17.22 -0.92 -20.19
C THR A 146 16.49 0.16 -20.96
N VAL A 147 16.09 1.22 -20.25
CA VAL A 147 15.49 2.43 -20.83
C VAL A 147 16.25 3.66 -20.35
N THR A 148 16.11 4.77 -21.05
CA THR A 148 16.66 6.06 -20.60
C THR A 148 15.56 7.03 -20.15
N ALA A 149 15.88 7.88 -19.18
CA ALA A 149 14.94 8.85 -18.61
C ALA A 149 15.58 10.23 -18.40
N GLY A 150 14.83 11.31 -18.58
CA GLY A 150 15.27 12.65 -18.16
C GLY A 150 15.23 12.81 -16.64
N ALA A 151 14.12 12.34 -16.04
CA ALA A 151 13.90 12.33 -14.59
C ALA A 151 13.36 10.98 -14.11
N LEU A 152 13.60 10.70 -12.83
CA LEU A 152 13.08 9.51 -12.13
C LEU A 152 12.19 9.95 -10.97
N VAL A 153 11.10 9.23 -10.75
CA VAL A 153 10.26 9.34 -9.55
C VAL A 153 10.30 8.02 -8.81
N ASP A 154 10.85 8.06 -7.60
CA ASP A 154 10.82 6.93 -6.69
C ASP A 154 9.49 6.89 -5.92
N ALA A 155 8.64 5.93 -6.27
CA ALA A 155 7.38 5.65 -5.59
C ALA A 155 7.34 4.18 -5.13
N THR A 156 8.50 3.58 -4.86
CA THR A 156 8.65 2.16 -4.50
C THR A 156 8.16 1.85 -3.09
N GLY A 157 8.14 2.85 -2.22
CA GLY A 157 7.85 2.73 -0.79
C GLY A 157 9.08 2.51 0.08
N ASP A 158 10.18 2.00 -0.51
CA ASP A 158 11.41 1.63 0.19
C ASP A 158 12.64 2.47 -0.27
N ALA A 159 12.40 3.45 -1.14
CA ALA A 159 13.43 4.31 -1.75
C ALA A 159 14.48 3.53 -2.56
N ASP A 160 14.05 2.51 -3.30
CA ASP A 160 14.94 1.62 -4.06
C ASP A 160 15.62 2.33 -5.24
N VAL A 161 14.94 3.27 -5.92
CA VAL A 161 15.56 4.05 -7.02
C VAL A 161 16.65 4.92 -6.43
N VAL A 162 16.38 5.59 -5.31
CA VAL A 162 17.37 6.43 -4.60
C VAL A 162 18.58 5.61 -4.21
N ALA A 163 18.38 4.46 -3.56
CA ALA A 163 19.47 3.60 -3.12
C ALA A 163 20.31 3.05 -4.28
N LEU A 164 19.66 2.57 -5.35
CA LEU A 164 20.37 2.06 -6.54
C LEU A 164 21.09 3.16 -7.31
N ALA A 165 20.62 4.41 -7.24
CA ALA A 165 21.30 5.58 -7.78
C ALA A 165 22.50 6.04 -6.91
N GLY A 166 22.77 5.38 -5.79
CA GLY A 166 23.84 5.74 -4.84
C GLY A 166 23.48 6.85 -3.86
N GLY A 167 22.18 7.16 -3.71
CA GLY A 167 21.68 8.11 -2.73
C GLY A 167 21.44 7.48 -1.36
N ASP A 168 21.45 8.31 -0.32
CA ASP A 168 21.21 7.87 1.05
C ASP A 168 19.74 7.55 1.31
N ARG A 169 19.49 6.48 2.09
CA ARG A 169 18.18 6.19 2.66
C ARG A 169 18.13 6.60 4.11
N ILE A 170 17.23 7.52 4.43
CA ILE A 170 16.96 7.93 5.80
C ILE A 170 15.99 6.92 6.41
N THR A 171 16.41 6.28 7.49
CA THR A 171 15.57 5.36 8.25
C THR A 171 15.40 5.87 9.67
N HIS A 172 14.24 5.57 10.26
CA HIS A 172 13.96 5.89 11.65
C HIS A 172 14.12 4.60 12.49
N PRO A 173 14.74 4.66 13.68
CA PRO A 173 14.93 3.47 14.54
C PRO A 173 13.60 2.90 15.01
N GLN A 174 12.59 3.75 15.20
CA GLN A 174 11.22 3.33 15.47
C GLN A 174 10.44 3.25 14.16
N ARG A 175 9.98 2.04 13.82
CA ARG A 175 9.23 1.74 12.60
C ARG A 175 7.78 1.42 12.95
N GLN A 176 6.88 1.68 12.01
CA GLN A 176 5.53 1.17 12.13
C GLN A 176 5.53 -0.36 12.06
N PRO A 177 4.65 -1.05 12.80
CA PRO A 177 4.48 -2.48 12.65
C PRO A 177 4.08 -2.84 11.21
N GLY A 178 4.56 -3.97 10.72
CA GLY A 178 4.00 -4.57 9.52
C GLY A 178 2.66 -5.22 9.85
N THR A 179 1.72 -5.16 8.91
CA THR A 179 0.40 -5.80 9.10
C THR A 179 0.12 -6.82 8.01
N VAL A 180 -0.36 -7.99 8.43
CA VAL A 180 -1.00 -8.94 7.52
C VAL A 180 -2.51 -8.68 7.52
N MET A 181 -3.04 -8.28 6.37
CA MET A 181 -4.48 -8.17 6.20
C MET A 181 -5.12 -9.56 6.15
N VAL A 182 -6.01 -9.85 7.08
CA VAL A 182 -6.77 -11.10 7.11
C VAL A 182 -8.23 -10.80 7.47
N ARG A 183 -9.16 -11.58 6.93
CA ARG A 183 -10.57 -11.49 7.31
C ARG A 183 -11.08 -12.82 7.85
N PHE A 184 -11.33 -12.88 9.14
CA PHE A 184 -12.02 -14.01 9.76
C PHE A 184 -13.53 -13.86 9.53
N GLY A 185 -14.18 -14.96 9.18
CA GLY A 185 -15.63 -15.03 8.95
C GLY A 185 -16.17 -16.40 9.34
N GLY A 186 -17.44 -16.65 9.06
CA GLY A 186 -18.10 -17.91 9.41
C GLY A 186 -18.62 -17.97 10.85
N TYR A 187 -18.63 -16.85 11.57
CA TYR A 187 -19.21 -16.74 12.91
C TYR A 187 -20.08 -15.49 13.04
N SER A 188 -21.04 -15.55 13.97
CA SER A 188 -21.71 -14.36 14.48
C SER A 188 -20.98 -13.92 15.73
N SER A 189 -20.42 -12.69 15.73
CA SER A 189 -19.75 -12.16 16.92
C SER A 189 -20.67 -12.19 18.14
N ALA A 190 -21.98 -11.97 17.98
CA ALA A 190 -22.93 -12.00 19.10
C ALA A 190 -23.17 -13.39 19.68
N ALA A 191 -22.79 -14.45 18.97
CA ALA A 191 -22.92 -15.84 19.40
C ALA A 191 -21.63 -16.40 20.03
N LEU A 192 -20.55 -15.62 20.05
CA LEU A 192 -19.29 -16.04 20.64
C LEU A 192 -19.31 -15.86 22.16
N ASP A 193 -18.75 -16.83 22.87
CA ASP A 193 -18.39 -16.67 24.27
C ASP A 193 -17.14 -15.80 24.36
N HIS A 194 -17.37 -14.50 24.46
CA HIS A 194 -16.28 -13.53 24.52
C HIS A 194 -15.48 -13.62 25.83
N GLU A 195 -16.08 -14.04 26.94
CA GLU A 195 -15.32 -14.14 28.20
C GLU A 195 -14.33 -15.30 28.12
N ALA A 196 -14.77 -16.47 27.66
CA ALA A 196 -13.89 -17.62 27.44
C ALA A 196 -12.77 -17.33 26.43
N LEU A 197 -13.06 -16.57 25.36
CA LEU A 197 -12.06 -16.20 24.36
C LEU A 197 -11.01 -15.22 24.89
N GLU A 198 -11.40 -14.25 25.72
CA GLU A 198 -10.44 -13.32 26.34
C GLU A 198 -9.57 -14.05 27.39
N GLU A 199 -10.15 -14.96 28.17
CA GLU A 199 -9.42 -15.80 29.13
C GLU A 199 -8.39 -16.69 28.40
N ALA A 200 -8.82 -17.40 27.34
CA ALA A 200 -7.93 -18.22 26.53
C ALA A 200 -6.79 -17.41 25.89
N HIS A 201 -7.06 -16.17 25.47
CA HIS A 201 -6.04 -15.27 24.95
C HIS A 201 -5.05 -14.83 26.03
N ALA A 202 -5.54 -14.43 27.21
CA ALA A 202 -4.68 -14.04 28.33
C ALA A 202 -3.77 -15.19 28.76
N ASP A 203 -4.29 -16.41 28.82
CA ASP A 203 -3.54 -17.62 29.11
C ASP A 203 -2.46 -17.91 28.05
N ALA A 204 -2.78 -17.78 26.76
CA ALA A 204 -1.81 -17.95 25.68
C ALA A 204 -0.70 -16.87 25.73
N VAL A 205 -1.04 -15.63 26.10
CA VAL A 205 -0.05 -14.57 26.32
C VAL A 205 0.83 -14.88 27.54
N ALA A 206 0.26 -15.37 28.64
CA ALA A 206 1.01 -15.76 29.84
C ALA A 206 1.99 -16.91 29.57
N ARG A 207 1.65 -17.83 28.65
CA ARG A 207 2.53 -18.90 28.18
C ARG A 207 3.55 -18.46 27.12
N GLY A 208 3.47 -17.23 26.62
CA GLY A 208 4.33 -16.71 25.56
C GLY A 208 4.01 -17.25 24.17
N GLU A 209 2.84 -17.85 23.98
CA GLU A 209 2.37 -18.35 22.68
C GLU A 209 1.89 -17.19 21.79
N LEU A 210 1.28 -16.17 22.41
CA LEU A 210 0.82 -14.93 21.78
C LEU A 210 1.43 -13.70 22.45
N HIS A 211 1.38 -12.56 21.76
CA HIS A 211 1.73 -11.26 22.31
C HIS A 211 0.58 -10.26 22.13
N HIS A 212 0.29 -9.44 23.14
CA HIS A 212 -0.78 -8.43 23.07
C HIS A 212 -0.67 -7.46 21.87
N ALA A 213 0.54 -7.15 21.43
CA ALA A 213 0.76 -6.29 20.27
C ALA A 213 0.23 -6.91 18.96
N GLU A 214 0.11 -8.23 18.90
CA GLU A 214 -0.29 -8.97 17.69
C GLU A 214 -1.75 -8.71 17.28
N LEU A 215 -2.62 -8.29 18.21
CA LEU A 215 -4.01 -7.87 17.91
C LEU A 215 -4.16 -6.35 17.77
N ALA A 216 -3.06 -5.64 17.48
CA ALA A 216 -3.04 -4.18 17.43
C ALA A 216 -3.54 -3.51 18.71
N HIS A 217 -3.24 -4.13 19.87
CA HIS A 217 -3.70 -3.72 21.20
C HIS A 217 -5.23 -3.71 21.40
N LYS A 218 -5.98 -4.39 20.51
CA LYS A 218 -7.42 -4.59 20.66
C LYS A 218 -7.69 -5.76 21.60
N SER A 219 -8.88 -5.74 22.22
CA SER A 219 -9.43 -6.94 22.84
C SER A 219 -9.78 -7.99 21.78
N VAL A 220 -9.85 -9.27 22.16
CA VAL A 220 -10.30 -10.35 21.26
C VAL A 220 -11.71 -10.06 20.74
N ARG A 221 -12.58 -9.54 21.60
CA ARG A 221 -13.93 -9.09 21.20
C ARG A 221 -13.88 -8.05 20.08
N GLU A 222 -13.06 -7.00 20.21
CA GLU A 222 -12.94 -5.96 19.19
C GLU A 222 -12.33 -6.48 17.89
N PHE A 223 -11.32 -7.34 18.01
CA PHE A 223 -10.67 -8.01 16.89
C PHE A 223 -11.68 -8.81 16.06
N LEU A 224 -12.43 -9.72 16.71
CA LEU A 224 -13.43 -10.56 16.06
C LEU A 224 -14.65 -9.76 15.57
N ARG A 225 -15.08 -8.73 16.29
CA ARG A 225 -16.14 -7.82 15.81
C ARG A 225 -15.80 -7.19 14.45
N THR A 226 -14.51 -6.94 14.19
CA THR A 226 -14.03 -6.38 12.93
C THR A 226 -13.55 -7.43 11.91
N GLY A 227 -13.62 -8.72 12.27
CA GLY A 227 -13.12 -9.81 11.43
C GLY A 227 -11.60 -9.82 11.30
N GLY A 228 -10.84 -9.27 12.24
CA GLY A 228 -9.37 -9.23 12.23
C GLY A 228 -8.76 -8.11 11.37
N ALA A 229 -9.21 -7.94 10.13
CA ALA A 229 -8.81 -6.88 9.20
C ALA A 229 -7.33 -6.44 9.31
N ASN A 230 -7.08 -5.13 9.54
CA ASN A 230 -5.76 -4.52 9.70
C ASN A 230 -5.28 -4.55 11.16
N ALA A 231 -5.47 -5.66 11.87
CA ALA A 231 -5.14 -5.75 13.29
C ALA A 231 -4.10 -6.82 13.64
N ILE A 232 -3.50 -7.49 12.64
CA ILE A 232 -2.44 -8.49 12.88
C ILE A 232 -1.07 -7.83 12.72
N HIS A 233 -0.51 -7.32 13.82
CA HIS A 233 0.74 -6.56 13.79
C HIS A 233 1.98 -7.41 14.09
N VAL A 234 3.03 -7.17 13.31
CA VAL A 234 4.38 -7.69 13.54
C VAL A 234 5.32 -6.50 13.76
N VAL A 235 5.88 -6.40 14.96
CA VAL A 235 6.81 -5.33 15.34
C VAL A 235 8.25 -5.65 14.95
N GLY A 236 9.09 -4.62 14.83
CA GLY A 236 10.52 -4.80 14.54
C GLY A 236 10.84 -5.26 13.11
N VAL A 237 9.89 -5.17 12.19
CA VAL A 237 10.09 -5.55 10.79
C VAL A 237 10.85 -4.48 10.01
N ASP A 238 11.60 -4.93 9.00
CA ASP A 238 12.29 -4.07 8.04
C ASP A 238 11.91 -4.48 6.62
N GLY A 239 11.41 -3.53 5.83
CA GLY A 239 11.02 -3.75 4.44
C GLY A 239 12.12 -3.51 3.42
N GLY A 240 13.29 -2.99 3.82
CA GLY A 240 14.28 -2.42 2.90
C GLY A 240 15.10 -3.40 2.06
N THR A 241 14.97 -4.71 2.28
CA THR A 241 15.62 -5.75 1.48
C THR A 241 14.68 -6.91 1.20
N SER A 242 14.97 -7.72 0.18
CA SER A 242 14.21 -8.95 -0.09
C SER A 242 14.23 -9.92 1.10
N GLU A 243 15.40 -10.09 1.76
CA GLU A 243 15.54 -10.99 2.91
C GLU A 243 14.69 -10.52 4.09
N SER A 244 14.82 -9.24 4.47
CA SER A 244 14.08 -8.68 5.60
C SER A 244 12.57 -8.64 5.34
N ARG A 245 12.17 -8.35 4.09
CA ARG A 245 10.76 -8.41 3.67
C ARG A 245 10.22 -9.84 3.74
N THR A 246 10.97 -10.84 3.25
CA THR A 246 10.58 -12.25 3.37
C THR A 246 10.45 -12.68 4.82
N ALA A 247 11.38 -12.28 5.70
CA ALA A 247 11.28 -12.56 7.13
C ALA A 247 10.00 -11.97 7.76
N ALA A 248 9.66 -10.72 7.41
CA ALA A 248 8.43 -10.07 7.86
C ALA A 248 7.17 -10.81 7.39
N GLU A 249 7.12 -11.23 6.12
CA GLU A 249 6.02 -12.01 5.56
C GLU A 249 5.84 -13.37 6.27
N LEU A 250 6.94 -14.08 6.55
CA LEU A 250 6.91 -15.35 7.28
C LEU A 250 6.50 -15.17 8.75
N ALA A 251 6.95 -14.10 9.41
CA ALA A 251 6.55 -13.76 10.77
C ALA A 251 5.05 -13.43 10.84
N GLY A 252 4.55 -12.67 9.87
CA GLY A 252 3.12 -12.36 9.74
C GLY A 252 2.26 -13.62 9.58
N ARG A 253 2.62 -14.52 8.67
CA ARG A 253 1.88 -15.78 8.45
C ARG A 253 1.93 -16.70 9.67
N ARG A 254 3.06 -16.79 10.37
CA ARG A 254 3.16 -17.52 11.64
C ARG A 254 2.27 -16.92 12.72
N THR A 255 2.12 -15.60 12.75
CA THR A 255 1.21 -14.91 13.69
C THR A 255 -0.24 -15.24 13.39
N VAL A 256 -0.64 -15.24 12.12
CA VAL A 256 -1.99 -15.68 11.71
C VAL A 256 -2.29 -17.11 12.18
N LEU A 257 -1.35 -18.06 12.02
CA LEU A 257 -1.52 -19.45 12.44
C LEU A 257 -1.60 -19.64 13.95
N ARG A 258 -1.04 -18.72 14.75
CA ARG A 258 -1.15 -18.76 16.21
C ARG A 258 -2.46 -18.15 16.71
N ILE A 259 -3.02 -17.19 15.96
CA ILE A 259 -4.29 -16.52 16.29
C ILE A 259 -5.51 -17.38 15.90
N TYR A 260 -5.44 -18.10 14.77
CA TYR A 260 -6.52 -18.97 14.29
C TYR A 260 -6.66 -20.23 15.13
#